data_AF-A0A9Q9BI75-F1
#
_entry.id   AF-A0A9Q9BI75-F1
#
_cell.length_a   1.000
_cell.length_b   1.000
_cell.length_c   1.000
_cell.angle_alpha   90.00
_cell.angle_beta   90.00
_cell.angle_gamma   90.00
#
_symmetry.space_group_name_H-M   'P 1'
#
loop_
_entity.id
_entity.type
_entity.pdbx_description
1 polymer ?
#
loop_
_entity_poly.entity_id
_entity_poly.type
_entity_poly.pdbx_seq_one_letter_code
_entity_poly.pdbx_strand_id
1 'polypeptide(L)' 'MLVAEYDYDTDIAVQRAEERQIAFAEGIEKGIEQGIADGVYQKAIETAKLMSYENLGIDLISKVTGLSVEEIKAL' A
#
# COMPACT_ATOMS: atom_id res chain seq x y z
N MET A 1 -37.56 -26.12 31.71
CA MET A 1 -36.17 -25.94 31.24
C MET A 1 -36.28 -25.62 29.76
N LEU A 2 -36.17 -24.35 29.38
CA LEU A 2 -36.16 -23.93 27.96
C LEU A 2 -34.73 -24.11 27.47
N VAL A 3 -34.48 -25.17 26.72
CA VAL A 3 -33.26 -25.29 25.92
C VAL A 3 -33.49 -24.34 24.75
N ALA A 4 -32.85 -23.17 24.77
CA ALA A 4 -32.78 -22.35 23.56
C ALA A 4 -32.14 -23.25 22.49
N GLU A 5 -32.89 -23.56 21.43
CA GLU A 5 -32.35 -24.24 20.26
C GLU A 5 -31.25 -23.34 19.71
N TYR A 6 -30.01 -23.70 20.01
CA TYR A 6 -28.83 -22.99 19.56
C TYR A 6 -28.71 -23.25 18.07
N ASP A 7 -29.08 -22.27 17.25
CA ASP A 7 -29.11 -22.38 15.79
C ASP A 7 -27.69 -22.26 15.23
N TYR A 8 -26.97 -23.40 15.25
CA TYR A 8 -25.62 -23.52 14.72
C TYR A 8 -25.50 -23.09 13.25
N ASP A 9 -26.56 -23.21 12.45
CA ASP A 9 -26.53 -22.81 11.04
C ASP A 9 -26.46 -21.28 10.92
N THR A 10 -27.18 -20.58 11.79
CA THR A 10 -27.13 -19.11 11.88
C THR A 10 -25.76 -18.61 12.35
N ASP A 11 -25.16 -19.24 13.36
CA ASP A 11 -23.82 -18.85 13.84
C ASP A 11 -22.72 -19.03 12.78
N ILE A 12 -22.77 -20.14 12.03
CA ILE A 12 -21.83 -20.40 10.93
C ILE A 12 -22.01 -19.37 9.81
N ALA A 13 -23.25 -18.96 9.50
CA ALA A 13 -23.53 -17.96 8.49
C ALA A 13 -23.02 -16.57 8.89
N VAL A 14 -23.18 -16.19 10.16
CA VAL A 14 -22.69 -14.92 10.71
C VAL A 14 -21.15 -14.89 10.68
N GLN A 15 -20.48 -15.93 11.17
CA GLN A 15 -19.01 -16.00 11.16
C GLN A 15 -18.43 -15.86 9.74
N ARG A 16 -18.99 -16.57 8.75
CA ARG A 16 -18.54 -16.46 7.35
C ARG A 16 -18.78 -15.06 6.77
N ALA A 17 -19.87 -14.40 7.16
CA ALA A 17 -20.15 -13.03 6.72
C ALA A 17 -19.13 -12.05 7.33
N GLU A 18 -18.83 -12.19 8.62
CA GLU A 18 -17.81 -11.40 9.31
C GLU A 18 -16.41 -11.62 8.72
N GLU A 19 -16.01 -12.87 8.51
CA GLU A 19 -14.73 -13.23 7.88
C GLU A 19 -14.59 -12.61 6.49
N ARG A 20 -15.67 -12.63 5.68
CA ARG A 20 -15.67 -11.98 4.36
C ARG A 20 -15.53 -10.46 4.46
N GLN A 21 -16.19 -9.84 5.43
CA GLN A 21 -16.08 -8.39 5.64
C GLN A 21 -14.66 -8.00 6.07
N ILE A 22 -14.05 -8.76 6.98
CA ILE A 22 -12.67 -8.55 7.41
C ILE A 22 -11.71 -8.74 6.22
N ALA A 23 -11.83 -9.85 5.48
CA ALA A 23 -10.96 -10.10 4.33
C ALA A 23 -11.09 -9.01 3.24
N PHE A 24 -12.30 -8.50 3.02
CA PHE A 24 -12.53 -7.40 2.08
C PHE A 24 -11.90 -6.08 2.59
N ALA A 25 -12.07 -5.77 3.87
CA ALA A 25 -11.47 -4.58 4.49
C ALA A 25 -9.93 -4.64 4.44
N GLU A 26 -9.33 -5.77 4.79
CA GLU A 26 -7.88 -5.98 4.69
C GLU A 26 -7.39 -5.86 3.24
N GLY A 27 -8.15 -6.37 2.27
CA GLY A 27 -7.83 -6.26 0.86
C GLY A 27 -7.81 -4.80 0.38
N ILE A 28 -8.78 -4.01 0.82
CA ILE A 28 -8.82 -2.57 0.55
C ILE A 28 -7.63 -1.85 1.19
N GLU A 29 -7.36 -2.12 2.47
CA GLU A 29 -6.27 -1.49 3.20
C GLU A 29 -4.92 -1.76 2.53
N LYS A 30 -4.61 -3.03 2.23
CA LYS A 30 -3.39 -3.42 1.51
C LYS A 30 -3.30 -2.76 0.13
N GLY A 31 -4.41 -2.68 -0.60
CA GLY A 31 -4.45 -2.02 -1.91
C GLY A 31 -4.18 -0.52 -1.82
N ILE A 32 -4.73 0.16 -0.82
CA ILE A 32 -4.49 1.58 -0.57
C ILE A 32 -3.03 1.81 -0.17
N GLU A 33 -2.49 1.02 0.75
CA GLU A 33 -1.11 1.13 1.20
C GLU A 33 -0.13 0.95 0.03
N GLN A 34 -0.32 -0.10 -0.78
CA GLN A 34 0.50 -0.34 -1.96
C GLN A 34 0.39 0.80 -2.97
N GLY A 35 -0.82 1.28 -3.25
CA GLY A 35 -1.02 2.40 -4.18
C GLY A 35 -0.37 3.70 -3.70
N ILE A 36 -0.38 3.98 -2.39
CA ILE A 36 0.32 5.13 -1.82
C ILE A 36 1.83 4.96 -1.95
N ALA A 37 2.37 3.78 -1.63
CA ALA A 37 3.80 3.50 -1.75
C ALA A 37 4.30 3.66 -3.20
N ASP A 38 3.58 3.07 -4.15
CA ASP A 38 3.89 3.18 -5.58
C ASP A 38 3.83 4.65 -6.05
N GLY A 39 2.82 5.40 -5.62
CA GLY A 39 2.68 6.82 -5.95
C GLY A 39 3.81 7.69 -5.38
N VAL A 40 4.22 7.44 -4.13
CA VAL A 40 5.36 8.13 -3.50
C VAL A 40 6.65 7.85 -4.26
N TYR A 41 6.90 6.59 -4.59
CA TYR A 41 8.09 6.18 -5.34
C TYR A 41 8.11 6.78 -6.75
N GLN A 42 6.98 6.77 -7.45
CA GLN A 42 6.88 7.34 -8.79
C GLN A 42 7.11 8.86 -8.79
N LYS A 43 6.59 9.56 -7.78
CA LYS A 43 6.86 10.99 -7.59
C LYS A 43 8.34 11.29 -7.30
N ALA A 44 9.01 10.42 -6.53
CA ALA A 44 10.44 10.54 -6.28
C ALA A 44 11.26 10.40 -7.58
N ILE A 45 10.88 9.46 -8.45
CA ILE A 45 11.48 9.28 -9.77
C ILE A 45 11.27 10.51 -10.67
N GLU A 46 10.03 11.01 -10.77
CA GLU A 46 9.73 12.18 -11.59
C GLU A 46 10.52 13.41 -11.14
N THR A 47 10.61 13.61 -9.82
CA THR A 47 11.41 14.67 -9.21
C THR A 47 12.89 14.49 -9.55
N ALA A 48 13.42 13.28 -9.42
CA ALA A 48 14.81 12.98 -9.75
C ALA A 48 15.13 13.26 -11.23
N LYS A 49 14.24 12.89 -12.14
CA LYS A 49 14.38 13.17 -13.58
C LYS A 49 14.45 14.67 -13.85
N LEU A 50 13.52 15.44 -13.28
CA LEU A 50 13.48 16.89 -13.45
C LEU A 50 14.76 17.55 -12.92
N MET A 51 15.22 17.14 -11.73
CA MET A 51 16.47 17.64 -11.15
C MET A 51 17.70 17.26 -11.98
N SER A 52 17.71 16.07 -12.61
CA SER A 52 18.76 15.64 -13.52
C SER A 52 18.80 16.49 -14.79
N TYR A 53 17.63 16.82 -15.36
CA TYR A 53 17.53 17.76 -16.49
C TYR A 53 18.08 19.15 -16.17
N GLU A 54 17.90 19.63 -14.93
CA GLU A 54 18.46 20.88 -14.43
C GLU A 54 19.97 20.79 -14.09
N ASN A 55 20.63 19.66 -14.41
CA ASN A 55 22.04 19.38 -14.08
C ASN A 55 22.37 19.52 -12.58
N LEU A 56 21.42 19.22 -11.70
CA LEU A 56 21.70 19.19 -10.26
C LEU A 56 22.58 17.99 -9.90
N GLY A 57 23.46 18.17 -8.90
CA GLY A 57 24.39 17.14 -8.48
C GLY A 57 23.67 15.88 -7.96
N ILE A 58 24.15 14.71 -8.36
CA ILE A 58 23.54 13.41 -8.00
C ILE A 58 23.41 13.21 -6.48
N ASP A 59 24.38 13.72 -5.70
CA ASP A 59 24.32 13.70 -4.23
C ASP A 59 23.13 14.50 -3.67
N LEU A 60 22.83 15.66 -4.28
CA LEU A 60 21.67 16.48 -3.91
C LEU A 60 20.37 15.80 -4.31
N ILE A 61 20.32 15.23 -5.52
CA ILE A 61 19.14 14.49 -6.00
C ILE A 61 18.83 13.34 -5.05
N SER A 62 19.82 12.52 -4.70
CA SER A 62 19.68 11.41 -3.75
C SER A 62 19.16 11.86 -2.39
N LYS A 63 19.68 12.97 -1.85
CA LYS A 63 19.21 13.54 -0.58
C LYS A 63 17.77 14.04 -0.62
N VAL A 64 17.34 14.62 -1.75
CA VAL A 64 16.00 15.22 -1.87
C VAL A 64 14.94 14.18 -2.19
N THR A 65 15.25 13.21 -3.05
CA THR A 65 14.30 12.21 -3.52
C THR A 65 14.31 10.93 -2.69
N GLY A 66 15.36 10.72 -1.89
CA GLY A 66 15.55 9.49 -1.11
C GLY A 66 15.96 8.28 -1.98
N LEU A 67 16.14 8.47 -3.28
CA LEU A 67 16.60 7.42 -4.20
C LEU A 67 18.09 7.18 -4.03
N SER A 68 18.52 5.94 -4.25
CA SER A 68 19.93 5.60 -4.31
C SER A 68 20.61 6.23 -5.53
N VAL A 69 21.92 6.40 -5.43
CA VAL A 69 22.75 6.88 -6.54
C VAL A 69 22.66 5.95 -7.76
N GLU A 70 22.44 4.66 -7.55
CA GLU A 70 22.29 3.67 -8.61
C GLU A 70 20.97 3.86 -9.36
N GLU A 71 19.87 4.02 -8.62
CA GLU A 71 18.56 4.33 -9.20
C GLU A 71 18.63 5.61 -10.02
N ILE A 72 19.19 6.68 -9.47
CA ILE A 72 19.30 7.98 -10.17
C ILE A 72 20.14 7.89 -11.45
N LYS A 73 21.20 7.07 -11.48
CA LYS A 73 22.02 6.86 -12.68
C LYS A 73 21.33 6.01 -13.74
N ALA A 74 20.33 5.21 -13.35
CA ALA A 74 19.54 4.37 -14.24
C ALA A 74 18.30 5.09 -14.81
N LEU A 75 17.92 6.25 -14.25
CA LEU A 75 16.83 7.12 -14.72
C LEU A 75 17.18 7.90 -15.98
#